data_AF-A0A015IDY2-F1
#
_entry.id   AF-A0A015IDY2-F1
#
_cell.length_a   1.000
_cell.length_b   1.000
_cell.length_c   1.000
_cell.angle_alpha   90.00
_cell.angle_beta   90.00
_cell.angle_gamma   90.00
#
_symmetry.space_group_name_H-M   'P 1'
#
loop_
_entity.id
_entity.type
_entity.pdbx_description
1 polymer ?
#
loop_
_entity_poly.entity_id
_entity_poly.type
_entity_poly.pdbx_seq_one_letter_code
_entity_poly.pdbx_strand_id
1 'polypeptide(L)'
;MYGITQSPNTKEYILVLQDGYCIKCFKQYSNNWCKPCEINSLKENFVNWTSGNEIINNFIQKMQLKITSEYDIILEWIPYNQFDDIEEIVKIDSIPVHSAIWKDGPLDYDKYKYTRSKNEKVTLKCLHNSQNIITDEFLNEIAKTYSIKKYNSNNICNMYGITQSPNTKEYILVLQDGYCIKCFKQYSNNWCKPCEINSLKENFVNWTSGNEIINNFIQKMQLKITSGYDIILEWIPYNQFDDIEEIVKIDSIPVHSAIWKDGPLNYDKDKYKYTRSKNVKVTLKCLHSQNITDEFLNEIVKTYSIRQYNTDGICSSIYGITQSPNTKEYIIILRYGTHCEKCNKIYTEKDYKWCKSCQINSFKGNFVHWTSGNEKVDFIEKMQLKIDHPFDIVFEWISYNQFSNIKEIDFGITYSAIWKDGPLNYDKDKMKYIRSQATQNKNITLKYLYGSLQNITDELIFKIYSIKKHSDIRSIYGMSQNPNTKEFIMVLQDGYCEKCDKKYTDLEHKWCKPCQIKSFQRVLDGRNEKINNFIREMRLKIDTYNDTVVEWIPYNQFNDIKEIAKIAKNDSVTIYSAIWMSGQLCYNEYENKYTRNQIRKNHVVTLKCYNSQGITNKFLIEV
;
A
#
# COMPACT_ATOMS: atom_id res chain seq x y z
N MET A 1 -47.45 -23.22 -2.19
CA MET A 1 -48.05 -24.57 -2.30
C MET A 1 -48.52 -24.74 -3.74
N TYR A 2 -47.98 -25.73 -4.47
CA TYR A 2 -48.29 -25.94 -5.89
C TYR A 2 -49.47 -26.89 -6.14
N GLY A 3 -49.83 -27.73 -5.16
CA GLY A 3 -51.02 -28.57 -5.23
C GLY A 3 -51.05 -29.69 -4.19
N ILE A 4 -52.02 -30.59 -4.30
CA ILE A 4 -52.10 -31.86 -3.57
C ILE A 4 -52.24 -32.97 -4.62
N THR A 5 -51.41 -34.00 -4.53
CA THR A 5 -51.51 -35.21 -5.36
C THR A 5 -51.83 -36.42 -4.47
N GLN A 6 -52.13 -37.58 -5.03
CA GLN A 6 -52.43 -38.80 -4.26
C GLN A 6 -51.53 -39.94 -4.74
N SER A 7 -50.87 -40.62 -3.80
CA SER A 7 -50.05 -41.81 -4.09
C SER A 7 -50.95 -42.89 -4.69
N PRO A 8 -50.67 -43.37 -5.92
CA PRO A 8 -51.51 -44.38 -6.56
C PRO A 8 -51.48 -45.72 -5.82
N ASN A 9 -50.38 -46.00 -5.08
CA ASN A 9 -50.13 -47.25 -4.36
C ASN A 9 -50.68 -47.22 -2.92
N THR A 10 -50.44 -46.15 -2.17
CA THR A 10 -50.84 -46.05 -0.74
C THR A 10 -52.17 -45.34 -0.55
N LYS A 11 -52.71 -44.68 -1.60
CA LYS A 11 -53.88 -43.78 -1.56
C LYS A 11 -53.72 -42.58 -0.61
N GLU A 12 -52.52 -42.32 -0.10
CA GLU A 12 -52.22 -41.17 0.74
C GLU A 12 -52.14 -39.89 -0.09
N TYR A 13 -52.68 -38.79 0.44
CA TYR A 13 -52.59 -37.48 -0.18
C TYR A 13 -51.23 -36.84 0.14
N ILE A 14 -50.50 -36.43 -0.88
CA ILE A 14 -49.17 -35.81 -0.82
C ILE A 14 -49.31 -34.33 -1.18
N LEU A 15 -48.88 -33.43 -0.29
CA LEU A 15 -48.78 -32.01 -0.60
C LEU A 15 -47.58 -31.73 -1.51
N VAL A 16 -47.79 -31.03 -2.61
CA VAL A 16 -46.74 -30.53 -3.50
C VAL A 16 -46.45 -29.07 -3.13
N LEU A 17 -45.28 -28.83 -2.54
CA LEU A 17 -44.84 -27.52 -2.10
C LEU A 17 -43.87 -26.90 -3.11
N GLN A 18 -43.81 -25.56 -3.12
CA GLN A 18 -42.79 -24.83 -3.85
C GLN A 18 -41.47 -24.88 -3.08
N ASP A 19 -40.33 -24.83 -3.76
CA ASP A 19 -39.02 -24.70 -3.10
C ASP A 19 -39.01 -23.47 -2.18
N GLY A 20 -38.56 -23.66 -0.94
CA GLY A 20 -38.51 -22.60 0.09
C GLY A 20 -39.58 -22.67 1.18
N TYR A 21 -40.34 -23.77 1.33
CA TYR A 21 -41.29 -23.99 2.43
C TYR A 21 -40.85 -25.10 3.40
N CYS A 22 -41.13 -24.91 4.69
CA CYS A 22 -40.78 -25.82 5.76
C CYS A 22 -41.61 -27.10 5.78
N ILE A 23 -40.94 -28.25 5.74
CA ILE A 23 -41.60 -29.57 5.77
C ILE A 23 -42.29 -29.86 7.10
N LYS A 24 -41.86 -29.22 8.20
CA LYS A 24 -42.41 -29.43 9.54
C LYS A 24 -43.65 -28.56 9.80
N CYS A 25 -43.67 -27.32 9.33
CA CYS A 25 -44.74 -26.35 9.68
C CYS A 25 -45.38 -25.64 8.49
N PHE A 26 -44.99 -25.97 7.26
CA PHE A 26 -45.55 -25.44 6.01
C PHE A 26 -45.46 -23.91 5.85
N LYS A 27 -44.51 -23.25 6.55
CA LYS A 27 -44.21 -21.81 6.40
C LYS A 27 -42.90 -21.58 5.65
N GLN A 28 -42.72 -20.42 5.04
CA GLN A 28 -41.53 -20.09 4.23
C GLN A 28 -40.24 -20.12 5.07
N TYR A 29 -39.15 -20.70 4.51
CA TYR A 29 -37.79 -20.66 5.07
C TYR A 29 -37.08 -19.34 4.72
N SER A 30 -36.14 -18.93 5.56
CA SER A 30 -35.03 -18.06 5.17
C SER A 30 -33.76 -18.92 5.22
N ASN A 31 -33.07 -19.14 4.10
CA ASN A 31 -31.80 -19.89 4.05
C ASN A 31 -31.82 -21.27 4.76
N ASN A 32 -32.85 -22.10 4.58
CA ASN A 32 -33.04 -23.39 5.27
C ASN A 32 -33.27 -23.32 6.79
N TRP A 33 -33.53 -22.13 7.35
CA TRP A 33 -33.89 -21.91 8.75
C TRP A 33 -35.36 -21.47 8.88
N CYS A 34 -36.11 -22.11 9.78
CA CYS A 34 -37.54 -21.86 9.96
C CYS A 34 -37.85 -21.30 11.35
N LYS A 35 -37.98 -19.97 11.45
CA LYS A 35 -38.29 -19.27 12.70
C LYS A 35 -39.38 -19.94 13.56
N PRO A 36 -40.58 -20.28 13.04
CA PRO A 36 -41.60 -20.97 13.83
C PRO A 36 -41.15 -22.32 14.40
N CYS A 37 -40.46 -23.14 13.60
CA CYS A 37 -39.97 -24.45 14.06
C CYS A 37 -38.88 -24.31 15.12
N GLU A 38 -37.98 -23.35 14.95
CA GLU A 38 -36.90 -23.11 15.91
C GLU A 38 -37.44 -22.54 17.22
N ILE A 39 -38.37 -21.59 17.16
CA ILE A 39 -39.05 -21.09 18.37
C ILE A 39 -39.78 -22.21 19.10
N ASN A 40 -40.44 -23.12 18.38
CA ASN A 40 -41.09 -24.28 19.00
C ASN A 40 -40.08 -25.22 19.64
N SER A 41 -38.96 -25.52 18.96
CA SER A 41 -37.89 -26.34 19.51
C SER A 41 -37.25 -25.71 20.76
N LEU A 42 -37.08 -24.38 20.79
CA LEU A 42 -36.60 -23.67 21.98
C LEU A 42 -37.60 -23.80 23.14
N LYS A 43 -38.90 -23.61 22.88
CA LYS A 43 -39.96 -23.76 23.89
C LYS A 43 -39.98 -25.16 24.53
N GLU A 44 -39.81 -26.21 23.71
CA GLU A 44 -39.70 -27.59 24.21
C GLU A 44 -38.49 -27.79 25.13
N ASN A 45 -37.43 -27.00 24.93
CA ASN A 45 -36.18 -27.11 25.66
C ASN A 45 -35.99 -26.07 26.78
N PHE A 46 -36.98 -25.22 27.09
CA PHE A 46 -36.85 -24.18 28.13
C PHE A 46 -36.43 -24.72 29.50
N VAL A 47 -36.78 -25.97 29.81
CA VAL A 47 -36.39 -26.66 31.04
C VAL A 47 -34.86 -26.87 31.18
N ASN A 48 -34.13 -26.88 30.06
CA ASN A 48 -32.69 -27.12 30.03
C ASN A 48 -31.86 -25.89 30.46
N TRP A 49 -32.45 -24.68 30.45
CA TRP A 49 -31.77 -23.42 30.79
C TRP A 49 -32.33 -22.79 32.06
N THR A 50 -32.62 -23.61 33.07
CA THR A 50 -33.21 -23.13 34.33
C THR A 50 -32.13 -22.71 35.34
N SER A 51 -32.27 -21.49 35.84
CA SER A 51 -31.41 -20.90 36.87
C SER A 51 -31.86 -21.16 38.31
N GLY A 52 -33.06 -21.72 38.47
CA GLY A 52 -33.78 -21.75 39.76
C GLY A 52 -34.42 -20.40 40.16
N ASN A 53 -34.18 -19.32 39.39
CA ASN A 53 -34.80 -18.01 39.59
C ASN A 53 -35.81 -17.71 38.46
N GLU A 54 -37.07 -17.47 38.82
CA GLU A 54 -38.15 -17.27 37.85
C GLU A 54 -37.94 -16.03 36.97
N ILE A 55 -37.46 -14.92 37.55
CA ILE A 55 -37.23 -13.65 36.84
C ILE A 55 -36.16 -13.84 35.75
N ILE A 56 -35.04 -14.49 36.09
CA ILE A 56 -33.96 -14.79 35.14
C ILE A 56 -34.42 -15.76 34.05
N ASN A 57 -35.17 -16.81 34.42
CA ASN A 57 -35.69 -17.78 33.46
C ASN A 57 -36.63 -17.09 32.45
N ASN A 58 -37.55 -16.25 32.95
CA ASN A 58 -38.48 -15.48 32.11
C ASN A 58 -37.74 -14.53 31.18
N PHE A 59 -36.68 -13.87 31.66
CA PHE A 59 -35.84 -13.02 30.83
C PHE A 59 -35.14 -13.80 29.71
N ILE A 60 -34.51 -14.94 30.04
CA ILE A 60 -33.83 -15.79 29.05
C ILE A 60 -34.81 -16.23 27.97
N GLN A 61 -35.97 -16.76 28.37
CA GLN A 61 -37.01 -17.19 27.44
C GLN A 61 -37.51 -16.03 26.56
N LYS A 62 -37.76 -14.85 27.15
CA LYS A 62 -38.15 -13.64 26.41
C LYS A 62 -37.11 -13.26 25.36
N MET A 63 -35.82 -13.39 25.66
CA MET A 63 -34.74 -13.09 24.72
C MET A 63 -34.60 -14.16 23.62
N GLN A 64 -34.71 -15.45 23.96
CA GLN A 64 -34.72 -16.55 23.01
C GLN A 64 -35.88 -16.43 21.98
N LEU A 65 -37.04 -15.93 22.41
CA LEU A 65 -38.19 -15.70 21.51
C LEU A 65 -38.01 -14.51 20.56
N LYS A 66 -37.02 -13.63 20.79
CA LYS A 66 -36.73 -12.47 19.93
C LYS A 66 -35.87 -12.80 18.71
N ILE A 67 -35.36 -14.03 18.58
CA ILE A 67 -34.55 -14.40 17.43
C ILE A 67 -35.33 -14.26 16.11
N THR A 68 -34.64 -13.84 15.07
CA THR A 68 -35.16 -13.60 13.73
C THR A 68 -34.28 -14.20 12.64
N SER A 69 -33.09 -14.72 12.96
CA SER A 69 -32.16 -15.33 12.01
C SER A 69 -31.42 -16.50 12.64
N GLU A 70 -30.94 -17.40 11.78
CA GLU A 70 -30.02 -18.51 12.05
C GLU A 70 -28.69 -18.08 12.70
N TYR A 71 -28.26 -16.83 12.53
CA TYR A 71 -27.02 -16.32 13.10
C TYR A 71 -27.23 -15.62 14.45
N ASP A 72 -28.46 -15.54 14.95
CA ASP A 72 -28.72 -14.94 16.25
C ASP A 72 -28.19 -15.84 17.36
N ILE A 73 -27.64 -15.19 18.38
CA ILE A 73 -27.17 -15.85 19.59
C ILE A 73 -28.38 -16.30 20.41
N ILE A 74 -28.42 -17.59 20.72
CA ILE A 74 -29.36 -18.13 21.70
C ILE A 74 -28.84 -17.76 23.08
N LEU A 75 -29.58 -16.92 23.80
CA LEU A 75 -29.22 -16.56 25.17
C LEU A 75 -29.44 -17.76 26.10
N GLU A 76 -28.47 -18.06 26.96
CA GLU A 76 -28.50 -19.25 27.82
C GLU A 76 -28.32 -18.93 29.31
N TRP A 77 -28.87 -19.79 30.15
CA TRP A 77 -28.34 -19.96 31.50
C TRP A 77 -27.11 -20.87 31.41
N ILE A 78 -25.97 -20.40 31.90
CA ILE A 78 -24.71 -21.13 31.79
C ILE A 78 -24.27 -21.54 33.19
N PRO A 79 -24.19 -22.85 33.51
CA PRO A 79 -23.67 -23.32 34.79
C PRO A 79 -22.26 -22.80 35.04
N TYR A 80 -21.97 -22.28 36.25
CA TYR A 80 -20.69 -21.61 36.52
C TYR A 80 -19.46 -22.52 36.36
N ASN A 81 -19.61 -23.83 36.55
CA ASN A 81 -18.54 -24.83 36.37
C ASN A 81 -18.09 -25.01 34.90
N GLN A 82 -18.76 -24.34 33.96
CA GLN A 82 -18.40 -24.29 32.55
C GLN A 82 -17.26 -23.32 32.23
N PHE A 83 -16.86 -22.49 33.20
CA PHE A 83 -15.80 -21.50 33.04
C PHE A 83 -14.49 -21.97 33.68
N ASP A 84 -13.43 -22.04 32.89
CA ASP A 84 -12.04 -22.24 33.33
C ASP A 84 -11.22 -20.95 33.15
N ASP A 85 -9.99 -20.94 33.69
CA ASP A 85 -9.02 -19.86 33.53
C ASP A 85 -9.59 -18.47 33.84
N ILE A 86 -10.30 -18.36 34.98
CA ILE A 86 -10.96 -17.12 35.40
C ILE A 86 -9.91 -16.15 35.97
N GLU A 87 -9.68 -15.04 35.26
CA GLU A 87 -8.70 -14.02 35.63
C GLU A 87 -9.37 -12.64 35.75
N GLU A 88 -9.14 -11.91 36.85
CA GLU A 88 -9.62 -10.51 36.98
C GLU A 88 -8.83 -9.61 36.01
N ILE A 89 -9.54 -8.96 35.09
CA ILE A 89 -8.95 -8.04 34.10
C ILE A 89 -8.84 -6.64 34.69
N VAL A 90 -9.93 -6.16 35.30
CA VAL A 90 -10.07 -4.79 35.77
C VAL A 90 -11.22 -4.66 36.77
N LYS A 91 -11.23 -3.57 37.55
CA LYS A 91 -12.40 -3.10 38.30
C LYS A 91 -12.94 -1.82 37.68
N ILE A 92 -14.22 -1.81 37.33
CA ILE A 92 -14.92 -0.63 36.79
C ILE A 92 -15.95 -0.22 37.81
N ASP A 93 -15.83 1.00 38.35
CA ASP A 93 -16.70 1.50 39.41
C ASP A 93 -16.81 0.53 40.60
N SER A 94 -15.69 -0.08 40.99
CA SER A 94 -15.57 -1.12 42.03
C SER A 94 -16.20 -2.48 41.68
N ILE A 95 -16.74 -2.66 40.47
CA ILE A 95 -17.28 -3.93 39.99
C ILE A 95 -16.18 -4.70 39.24
N PRO A 96 -15.82 -5.92 39.66
CA PRO A 96 -14.80 -6.71 39.00
C PRO A 96 -15.30 -7.27 37.66
N VAL A 97 -14.43 -7.23 36.65
CA VAL A 97 -14.64 -7.85 35.33
C VAL A 97 -13.55 -8.89 35.11
N HIS A 98 -13.96 -10.11 34.76
CA HIS A 98 -13.04 -11.24 34.58
C HIS A 98 -13.01 -11.71 33.13
N SER A 99 -11.90 -12.30 32.69
CA SER A 99 -11.83 -13.14 31.49
C SER A 99 -11.99 -14.59 31.91
N ALA A 100 -12.58 -15.42 31.06
CA ALA A 100 -12.67 -16.86 31.28
C ALA A 100 -12.77 -17.62 29.95
N ILE A 101 -12.48 -18.92 29.99
CA ILE A 101 -12.73 -19.85 28.89
C ILE A 101 -14.03 -20.61 29.15
N TRP A 102 -15.02 -20.45 28.27
CA TRP A 102 -16.26 -21.22 28.29
C TRP A 102 -16.08 -22.54 27.51
N LYS A 103 -16.01 -23.67 28.24
CA LYS A 103 -15.74 -25.01 27.68
C LYS A 103 -16.68 -25.40 26.54
N ASP A 104 -17.97 -25.33 26.81
CA ASP A 104 -19.00 -25.75 25.86
C ASP A 104 -19.30 -24.67 24.80
N GLY A 105 -18.94 -23.41 25.08
CA GLY A 105 -19.17 -22.25 24.21
C GLY A 105 -20.61 -22.06 23.71
N PRO A 106 -20.86 -21.01 22.90
CA PRO A 106 -22.19 -20.71 22.42
C PRO A 106 -22.69 -21.72 21.39
N LEU A 107 -24.03 -21.85 21.33
CA LEU A 107 -24.72 -22.54 20.24
C LEU A 107 -24.59 -21.74 18.94
N ASP A 108 -24.16 -22.41 17.87
CA ASP A 108 -24.06 -21.87 16.52
C ASP A 108 -24.82 -22.75 15.53
N TYR A 109 -25.58 -22.13 14.62
CA TYR A 109 -26.38 -22.87 13.65
C TYR A 109 -25.52 -23.30 12.46
N ASP A 110 -25.27 -24.60 12.33
CA ASP A 110 -24.62 -25.18 11.16
C ASP A 110 -25.66 -25.86 10.28
N LYS A 111 -25.98 -25.24 9.14
CA LYS A 111 -26.79 -25.63 7.95
C LYS A 111 -28.14 -26.35 8.17
N TYR A 112 -28.24 -27.24 9.15
CA TYR A 112 -29.37 -28.07 9.52
C TYR A 112 -29.63 -28.18 11.05
N LYS A 113 -28.68 -27.79 11.93
CA LYS A 113 -28.86 -27.86 13.40
C LYS A 113 -27.92 -26.94 14.19
N TYR A 114 -28.26 -26.65 15.45
CA TYR A 114 -27.33 -26.01 16.39
C TYR A 114 -26.24 -26.97 16.85
N THR A 115 -25.01 -26.48 16.89
CA THR A 115 -23.82 -27.16 17.40
C THR A 115 -23.07 -26.25 18.37
N ARG A 116 -22.26 -26.83 19.24
CA ARG A 116 -21.48 -26.11 20.26
C ARG A 116 -20.11 -25.73 19.70
N SER A 117 -19.74 -24.46 19.84
CA SER A 117 -18.36 -24.01 19.62
C SER A 117 -17.55 -24.31 20.88
N LYS A 118 -16.44 -25.05 20.80
CA LYS A 118 -15.67 -25.43 22.00
C LYS A 118 -14.68 -24.34 22.38
N ASN A 119 -14.51 -24.12 23.69
CA ASN A 119 -13.49 -23.25 24.29
C ASN A 119 -13.55 -21.79 23.81
N GLU A 120 -14.71 -21.17 23.94
CA GLU A 120 -14.88 -19.75 23.60
C GLU A 120 -14.36 -18.86 24.72
N LYS A 121 -13.53 -17.87 24.38
CA LYS A 121 -13.08 -16.87 25.36
C LYS A 121 -14.18 -15.84 25.59
N VAL A 122 -14.51 -15.59 26.86
CA VAL A 122 -15.61 -14.71 27.26
C VAL A 122 -15.17 -13.69 28.31
N THR A 123 -15.95 -12.60 28.40
CA THR A 123 -15.85 -11.61 29.48
C THR A 123 -17.00 -11.81 30.46
N LEU A 124 -16.69 -11.93 31.75
CA LEU A 124 -17.62 -12.09 32.85
C LEU A 124 -17.77 -10.78 33.61
N LYS A 125 -18.96 -10.17 33.54
CA LYS A 125 -19.28 -8.91 34.23
C LYS A 125 -20.27 -9.16 35.37
N CYS A 126 -19.85 -8.94 36.61
CA CYS A 126 -20.73 -9.06 37.77
C CYS A 126 -21.84 -7.99 37.73
N LEU A 127 -23.07 -8.40 38.00
CA LEU A 127 -24.22 -7.51 38.18
C LEU A 127 -24.30 -7.10 39.65
N HIS A 128 -23.37 -6.28 40.12
CA HIS A 128 -23.40 -5.81 41.50
C HIS A 128 -24.55 -4.82 41.67
N ASN A 129 -25.67 -5.25 42.27
CA ASN A 129 -26.74 -4.34 42.71
C ASN A 129 -26.62 -4.18 44.23
N SER A 130 -26.64 -2.93 44.71
CA SER A 130 -26.57 -2.55 46.12
C SER A 130 -27.61 -3.22 47.05
N GLN A 131 -28.62 -3.89 46.49
CA GLN A 131 -29.69 -4.58 47.23
C GLN A 131 -29.83 -6.08 46.90
N ASN A 132 -28.99 -6.66 46.03
CA ASN A 132 -29.12 -8.05 45.56
C ASN A 132 -30.49 -8.44 44.94
N ILE A 133 -31.33 -7.46 44.56
CA ILE A 133 -32.62 -7.72 43.91
C ILE A 133 -32.46 -7.49 42.40
N ILE A 134 -32.69 -8.53 41.61
CA ILE A 134 -32.84 -8.43 40.15
C ILE A 134 -34.31 -8.18 39.84
N THR A 135 -34.60 -7.12 39.09
CA THR A 135 -35.95 -6.77 38.65
C THR A 135 -36.08 -6.89 37.13
N ASP A 136 -37.31 -7.04 36.65
CA ASP A 136 -37.59 -7.04 35.20
C ASP A 136 -37.16 -5.72 34.53
N GLU A 137 -37.28 -4.59 35.22
CA GLU A 137 -36.85 -3.28 34.72
C GLU A 137 -35.34 -3.26 34.44
N PHE A 138 -34.53 -3.74 35.39
CA PHE A 138 -33.09 -3.82 35.23
C PHE A 138 -32.68 -4.75 34.07
N LEU A 139 -33.33 -5.92 33.95
CA LEU A 139 -33.06 -6.85 32.85
C LEU A 139 -33.50 -6.27 31.48
N ASN A 140 -34.57 -5.48 31.44
CA ASN A 140 -34.97 -4.78 30.22
C ASN A 140 -33.94 -3.73 29.79
N GLU A 141 -33.29 -3.03 30.72
CA GLU A 141 -32.16 -2.13 30.42
C GLU A 141 -30.93 -2.89 29.89
N ILE A 142 -30.62 -4.07 30.45
CA ILE A 142 -29.59 -4.97 29.93
C ILE A 142 -29.91 -5.36 28.48
N ALA A 143 -31.17 -5.71 28.17
CA ALA A 143 -31.59 -6.05 26.81
C ALA A 143 -31.55 -4.89 25.80
N LYS A 144 -31.50 -3.64 26.26
CA LYS A 144 -31.25 -2.46 25.40
C LYS A 144 -29.75 -2.22 25.17
N THR A 145 -28.93 -2.64 26.13
CA THR A 145 -27.49 -2.39 26.15
C THR A 145 -26.71 -3.41 25.32
N TYR A 146 -27.08 -4.69 25.39
CA TYR A 146 -26.37 -5.78 24.71
C TYR A 146 -27.18 -6.38 23.57
N SER A 147 -26.46 -6.98 22.63
CA SER A 147 -27.04 -7.57 21.41
C SER A 147 -27.06 -9.09 21.51
N ILE A 148 -28.07 -9.70 20.86
CA ILE A 148 -28.06 -11.14 20.51
C ILE A 148 -27.79 -11.35 19.01
N LYS A 149 -27.49 -10.28 18.28
CA LYS A 149 -27.22 -10.31 16.83
C LYS A 149 -25.72 -10.42 16.60
N LYS A 150 -25.25 -11.61 16.19
CA LYS A 150 -23.83 -11.93 15.93
C LYS A 150 -23.19 -10.94 14.94
N TYR A 151 -23.90 -10.63 13.85
CA TYR A 151 -23.48 -9.66 12.83
C TYR A 151 -24.31 -8.38 12.92
N ASN A 152 -24.08 -7.56 13.95
CA ASN A 152 -24.75 -6.27 14.09
C ASN A 152 -23.91 -5.13 13.48
N SER A 153 -24.57 -4.20 12.76
CA SER A 153 -23.94 -3.00 12.17
C SER A 153 -23.57 -1.93 13.19
N ASN A 154 -23.97 -2.10 14.46
CA ASN A 154 -23.95 -1.05 15.48
C ASN A 154 -22.79 -1.23 16.48
N ASN A 155 -21.91 -2.22 16.28
CA ASN A 155 -20.74 -2.53 17.11
C ASN A 155 -21.07 -2.72 18.61
N ILE A 156 -22.26 -3.25 18.91
CA ILE A 156 -22.73 -3.54 20.27
C ILE A 156 -22.20 -4.90 20.72
N CYS A 157 -21.77 -5.01 21.98
CA CYS A 157 -21.31 -6.28 22.57
C CYS A 157 -22.42 -7.31 22.58
N ASN A 158 -22.04 -8.52 22.19
CA ASN A 158 -22.92 -9.67 22.19
C ASN A 158 -22.99 -10.30 23.59
N MET A 159 -24.20 -10.71 23.97
CA MET A 159 -24.47 -11.39 25.24
C MET A 159 -24.81 -12.85 24.97
N TYR A 160 -24.02 -13.76 25.53
CA TYR A 160 -24.22 -15.20 25.41
C TYR A 160 -25.15 -15.76 26.48
N GLY A 161 -25.12 -15.18 27.67
CA GLY A 161 -25.93 -15.72 28.76
C GLY A 161 -25.75 -15.04 30.09
N ILE A 162 -26.34 -15.68 31.09
CA ILE A 162 -26.23 -15.32 32.50
C ILE A 162 -25.73 -16.56 33.25
N THR A 163 -24.85 -16.34 34.21
CA THR A 163 -24.44 -17.35 35.20
C THR A 163 -24.58 -16.77 36.61
N GLN A 164 -24.38 -17.59 37.63
CA GLN A 164 -24.34 -17.15 39.02
C GLN A 164 -23.12 -17.74 39.71
N SER A 165 -22.37 -16.87 40.39
CA SER A 165 -21.23 -17.27 41.21
C SER A 165 -21.69 -18.21 42.33
N PRO A 166 -21.12 -19.42 42.46
CA PRO A 166 -21.48 -20.33 43.53
C PRO A 166 -21.10 -19.77 44.91
N ASN A 167 -20.07 -18.91 44.97
CA ASN A 167 -19.51 -18.35 46.19
C ASN A 167 -20.23 -17.08 46.63
N THR A 168 -20.38 -16.10 45.72
CA THR A 168 -20.97 -14.78 46.06
C THR A 168 -22.48 -14.74 45.86
N LYS A 169 -23.05 -15.73 45.16
CA LYS A 169 -24.46 -15.77 44.70
C LYS A 169 -24.85 -14.61 43.79
N GLU A 170 -23.88 -13.82 43.35
CA GLU A 170 -24.09 -12.74 42.40
C GLU A 170 -24.31 -13.31 40.99
N TYR A 171 -25.21 -12.66 40.26
CA TYR A 171 -25.41 -12.96 38.84
C TYR A 171 -24.34 -12.25 38.01
N ILE A 172 -23.90 -12.93 36.96
CA ILE A 172 -22.80 -12.51 36.10
C ILE A 172 -23.28 -12.60 34.66
N LEU A 173 -23.09 -11.52 33.91
CA LEU A 173 -23.30 -11.53 32.46
C LEU A 173 -22.11 -12.20 31.77
N VAL A 174 -22.42 -13.07 30.81
CA VAL A 174 -21.45 -13.74 29.96
C VAL A 174 -21.47 -13.05 28.60
N LEU A 175 -20.39 -12.32 28.31
CA LEU A 175 -20.26 -11.42 27.17
C LEU A 175 -19.17 -11.91 26.21
N GLN A 176 -19.31 -11.58 24.93
CA GLN A 176 -18.27 -11.85 23.94
C GLN A 176 -16.97 -11.08 24.26
N ASP A 177 -15.82 -11.76 24.13
CA ASP A 177 -14.50 -11.13 24.26
C ASP A 177 -14.20 -10.16 23.09
N GLY A 178 -13.22 -9.27 23.28
CA GLY A 178 -12.80 -8.32 22.23
C GLY A 178 -13.63 -7.03 22.14
N TYR A 179 -14.48 -6.77 23.13
CA TYR A 179 -15.20 -5.51 23.30
C TYR A 179 -14.59 -4.64 24.40
N CYS A 180 -14.81 -3.33 24.33
CA CYS A 180 -14.32 -2.41 25.32
C CYS A 180 -14.86 -2.74 26.71
N ILE A 181 -13.96 -3.03 27.65
CA ILE A 181 -14.34 -3.36 29.03
C ILE A 181 -15.15 -2.24 29.71
N LYS A 182 -14.92 -0.96 29.37
CA LYS A 182 -15.60 0.19 29.99
C LYS A 182 -17.03 0.40 29.48
N CYS A 183 -17.24 0.35 28.16
CA CYS A 183 -18.55 0.66 27.57
C CYS A 183 -19.20 -0.48 26.77
N PHE A 184 -18.53 -1.62 26.67
CA PHE A 184 -19.00 -2.82 25.97
C PHE A 184 -19.39 -2.54 24.50
N LYS A 185 -18.62 -1.67 23.84
CA LYS A 185 -18.65 -1.44 22.39
C LYS A 185 -17.38 -1.96 21.75
N GLN A 186 -17.43 -2.35 20.49
CA GLN A 186 -16.29 -2.98 19.82
C GLN A 186 -15.06 -2.06 19.86
N TYR A 187 -13.88 -2.62 20.14
CA TYR A 187 -12.63 -1.88 19.99
C TYR A 187 -12.37 -1.54 18.53
N SER A 188 -11.76 -0.38 18.28
CA SER A 188 -11.04 -0.11 17.04
C SER A 188 -9.55 -0.23 17.35
N ASN A 189 -8.93 -1.38 17.04
CA ASN A 189 -7.51 -1.65 17.31
C ASN A 189 -7.09 -1.49 18.79
N ASN A 190 -7.84 -2.12 19.72
CA ASN A 190 -7.66 -2.02 21.18
C ASN A 190 -7.85 -0.60 21.75
N TRP A 191 -8.45 0.32 20.99
CA TRP A 191 -8.78 1.67 21.43
C TRP A 191 -10.29 1.91 21.28
N CYS A 192 -10.93 2.47 22.30
CA CYS A 192 -12.39 2.64 22.33
C CYS A 192 -12.78 4.11 22.19
N LYS A 193 -13.05 4.55 20.95
CA LYS A 193 -13.37 5.95 20.65
C LYS A 193 -14.36 6.59 21.63
N PRO A 194 -15.54 6.00 21.93
CA PRO A 194 -16.49 6.64 22.84
C PRO A 194 -15.95 6.84 24.25
N CYS A 195 -15.23 5.84 24.80
CA CYS A 195 -14.65 5.94 26.14
C CYS A 195 -13.56 6.99 26.21
N GLU A 196 -12.70 7.05 25.20
CA GLU A 196 -11.55 7.96 25.18
C GLU A 196 -12.02 9.39 24.95
N ILE A 197 -13.01 9.62 24.09
CA ILE A 197 -13.66 10.92 23.92
C ILE A 197 -14.32 11.39 25.22
N ASN A 198 -15.02 10.50 25.93
CA ASN A 198 -15.61 10.85 27.22
C ASN A 198 -14.54 11.18 28.27
N SER A 199 -13.48 10.38 28.35
CA SER A 199 -12.35 10.66 29.24
C SER A 199 -11.69 12.00 28.93
N LEU A 200 -11.54 12.37 27.66
CA LEU A 200 -11.03 13.70 27.29
C LEU A 200 -11.98 14.82 27.72
N LYS A 201 -13.30 14.66 27.52
CA LYS A 201 -14.31 15.64 27.95
C LYS A 201 -14.26 15.92 29.44
N GLU A 202 -14.13 14.87 30.26
CA GLU A 202 -13.97 14.99 31.72
C GLU A 202 -12.72 15.80 32.11
N ASN A 203 -11.68 15.76 31.27
CA ASN A 203 -10.41 16.42 31.51
C ASN A 203 -10.23 17.76 30.78
N PHE A 204 -11.25 18.29 30.08
CA PHE A 204 -11.15 19.56 29.35
C PHE A 204 -10.67 20.74 30.21
N VAL A 205 -11.00 20.71 31.51
CA VAL A 205 -10.56 21.72 32.48
C VAL A 205 -9.03 21.78 32.67
N ASN A 206 -8.32 20.68 32.38
CA ASN A 206 -6.87 20.57 32.56
C ASN A 206 -6.06 21.29 31.48
N TRP A 207 -6.67 21.61 30.32
CA TRP A 207 -6.01 22.27 29.18
C TRP A 207 -6.52 23.69 28.94
N THR A 208 -6.86 24.40 30.01
CA THR A 208 -7.38 25.75 29.92
C THR A 208 -6.26 26.78 29.76
N SER A 209 -6.36 27.60 28.72
CA SER A 209 -5.41 28.67 28.39
C SER A 209 -5.76 30.03 29.00
N GLY A 210 -6.96 30.15 29.59
CA GLY A 210 -7.56 31.45 29.91
C GLY A 210 -8.17 32.18 28.70
N ASN A 211 -7.97 31.68 27.47
CA ASN A 211 -8.58 32.20 26.25
C ASN A 211 -9.65 31.22 25.73
N GLU A 212 -10.90 31.68 25.65
CA GLU A 212 -12.04 30.85 25.26
C GLU A 212 -11.92 30.29 23.84
N ILE A 213 -11.44 31.10 22.88
CA ILE A 213 -11.28 30.71 21.47
C ILE A 213 -10.29 29.54 21.37
N ILE A 214 -9.16 29.61 22.06
CA ILE A 214 -8.14 28.55 22.07
C ILE A 214 -8.66 27.29 22.76
N ASN A 215 -9.36 27.43 23.89
CA ASN A 215 -9.94 26.30 24.60
C ASN A 215 -10.94 25.55 23.71
N ASN A 216 -11.84 26.28 23.05
CA ASN A 216 -12.83 25.72 22.13
C ASN A 216 -12.15 25.02 20.95
N PHE A 217 -11.07 25.59 20.43
CA PHE A 217 -10.28 24.97 19.37
C PHE A 217 -9.62 23.67 19.80
N ILE A 218 -8.97 23.65 20.97
CA ILE A 218 -8.34 22.46 21.53
C ILE A 218 -9.37 21.34 21.70
N GLN A 219 -10.51 21.64 22.33
CA GLN A 219 -11.60 20.68 22.52
C GLN A 219 -12.13 20.16 21.17
N LYS A 220 -12.37 21.04 20.19
CA LYS A 220 -12.81 20.66 18.85
C LYS A 220 -11.80 19.72 18.17
N MET A 221 -10.50 19.93 18.35
CA MET A 221 -9.46 19.07 17.80
C MET A 221 -9.36 17.73 18.53
N GLN A 222 -9.45 17.72 19.86
CA GLN A 222 -9.50 16.50 20.67
C GLN A 222 -10.72 15.63 20.31
N LEU A 223 -11.87 16.21 19.96
CA LEU A 223 -13.05 15.46 19.54
C LEU A 223 -12.93 14.84 18.14
N LYS A 224 -11.97 15.28 17.32
CA LYS A 224 -11.73 14.75 15.97
C LYS A 224 -10.86 13.50 15.95
N ILE A 225 -10.28 13.08 17.06
CA ILE A 225 -9.44 11.87 17.11
C ILE A 225 -10.25 10.64 16.68
N THR A 226 -9.57 9.76 15.97
CA THR A 226 -10.12 8.54 15.37
C THR A 226 -9.34 7.29 15.76
N SER A 227 -8.17 7.46 16.36
CA SER A 227 -7.24 6.38 16.69
C SER A 227 -6.47 6.72 17.97
N GLY A 228 -6.04 5.70 18.72
CA GLY A 228 -5.13 5.87 19.86
C GLY A 228 -3.72 6.33 19.46
N TYR A 229 -3.41 6.33 18.16
CA TYR A 229 -2.17 6.91 17.62
C TYR A 229 -2.32 8.40 17.27
N ASP A 230 -3.53 8.95 17.30
CA ASP A 230 -3.71 10.39 17.07
C ASP A 230 -3.16 11.17 18.27
N ILE A 231 -2.55 12.30 17.96
CA ILE A 231 -2.00 13.23 18.94
C ILE A 231 -3.15 13.95 19.62
N ILE A 232 -3.12 13.95 20.95
CA ILE A 232 -3.99 14.80 21.74
C ILE A 232 -3.41 16.21 21.69
N LEU A 233 -4.14 17.15 21.08
CA LEU A 233 -3.75 18.55 21.08
C LEU A 233 -3.94 19.13 22.48
N GLU A 234 -2.94 19.85 22.99
CA GLU A 234 -2.95 20.37 24.36
C GLU A 234 -2.65 21.86 24.44
N TRP A 235 -3.20 22.52 25.47
CA TRP A 235 -2.60 23.74 25.98
C TRP A 235 -1.42 23.36 26.87
N ILE A 236 -0.25 23.92 26.59
CA ILE A 236 0.98 23.56 27.30
C ILE A 236 1.49 24.81 28.02
N PRO A 237 1.56 24.81 29.37
CA PRO A 237 2.16 25.91 30.13
C PRO A 237 3.60 26.19 29.66
N TYR A 238 3.96 27.45 29.46
CA TYR A 238 5.26 27.79 28.85
C TYR A 238 6.47 27.33 29.68
N ASN A 239 6.31 27.23 31.00
CA ASN A 239 7.35 26.72 31.91
C ASN A 239 7.66 25.21 31.72
N GLN A 240 6.95 24.52 30.83
CA GLN A 240 7.21 23.13 30.45
C GLN A 240 8.36 22.97 29.44
N PHE A 241 8.85 24.06 28.86
CA PHE A 241 9.90 24.05 27.86
C PHE A 241 11.25 24.49 28.46
N ASP A 242 12.24 23.59 28.38
CA ASP A 242 13.63 23.85 28.74
C ASP A 242 14.52 23.84 27.47
N ASP A 243 15.77 24.27 27.60
CA ASP A 243 16.77 24.29 26.52
C ASP A 243 16.26 24.94 25.21
N ILE A 244 15.69 26.14 25.33
CA ILE A 244 15.13 26.87 24.19
C ILE A 244 16.27 27.47 23.35
N GLU A 245 16.41 26.99 22.12
CA GLU A 245 17.46 27.40 21.16
C GLU A 245 16.83 27.91 19.86
N GLU A 246 17.30 29.04 19.32
CA GLU A 246 16.87 29.53 18.01
C GLU A 246 17.40 28.62 16.88
N ILE A 247 16.51 28.12 16.02
CA ILE A 247 16.85 27.32 14.84
C ILE A 247 17.10 28.24 13.65
N VAL A 248 16.13 29.12 13.38
CA VAL A 248 16.13 29.99 12.21
C VAL A 248 15.20 31.17 12.43
N LYS A 249 15.50 32.29 11.77
CA LYS A 249 14.66 33.48 11.71
C LYS A 249 14.10 33.65 10.30
N ILE A 250 12.78 33.65 10.17
CA ILE A 250 12.08 33.76 8.87
C ILE A 250 11.16 34.96 8.92
N ASP A 251 11.35 35.90 8.00
CA ASP A 251 10.55 37.12 7.94
C ASP A 251 10.45 37.83 9.31
N SER A 252 11.57 37.86 10.03
CA SER A 252 11.72 38.37 11.40
C SER A 252 11.02 37.57 12.51
N ILE A 253 10.37 36.45 12.21
CA ILE A 253 9.76 35.55 13.19
C ILE A 253 10.76 34.44 13.55
N PRO A 254 11.22 34.37 14.81
CA PRO A 254 12.14 33.32 15.25
C PRO A 254 11.41 32.00 15.45
N VAL A 255 12.07 30.92 15.04
CA VAL A 255 11.63 29.53 15.24
C VAL A 255 12.63 28.88 16.16
N HIS A 256 12.16 28.30 17.27
CA HIS A 256 13.01 27.71 18.29
C HIS A 256 12.84 26.20 18.36
N SER A 257 13.83 25.51 18.93
CA SER A 257 13.68 24.15 19.46
C SER A 257 13.68 24.21 20.97
N ALA A 258 13.02 23.25 21.62
CA ALA A 258 13.02 23.14 23.08
C ALA A 258 12.79 21.69 23.50
N ILE A 259 13.09 21.37 24.76
CA ILE A 259 12.73 20.11 25.41
C ILE A 259 11.42 20.30 26.17
N TRP A 260 10.38 19.54 25.81
CA TRP A 260 9.12 19.50 26.56
C TRP A 260 9.23 18.46 27.69
N LYS A 261 9.29 18.92 28.94
CA LYS A 261 9.46 18.10 30.16
C LYS A 261 8.43 16.98 30.27
N ASP A 262 7.16 17.34 30.33
CA ASP A 262 6.07 16.35 30.44
C ASP A 262 5.89 15.56 29.14
N GLY A 263 6.08 16.23 28.00
CA GLY A 263 5.93 15.65 26.67
C GLY A 263 4.48 15.26 26.31
N PRO A 264 4.25 14.76 25.09
CA PRO A 264 2.91 14.47 24.59
C PRO A 264 2.27 13.25 25.26
N LEU A 265 0.93 13.25 25.32
CA LEU A 265 0.13 12.07 25.67
C LEU A 265 0.13 11.05 24.51
N ASN A 266 0.46 9.80 24.83
CA ASN A 266 0.43 8.66 23.92
C ASN A 266 -0.40 7.52 24.52
N TYR A 267 -1.25 6.88 23.72
CA TYR A 267 -2.07 5.76 24.19
C TYR A 267 -1.22 4.50 24.38
N ASP A 268 -1.11 4.03 25.61
CA ASP A 268 -0.50 2.75 25.97
C ASP A 268 -1.56 1.65 25.82
N LYS A 269 -1.39 0.81 24.79
CA LYS A 269 -2.35 -0.26 24.46
C LYS A 269 -2.38 -1.36 25.50
N ASP A 270 -1.26 -1.61 26.19
CA ASP A 270 -1.15 -2.66 27.18
C ASP A 270 -1.82 -2.23 28.50
N LYS A 271 -1.78 -0.92 28.80
CA LYS A 271 -2.41 -0.34 29.99
C LYS A 271 -3.79 0.27 29.74
N TYR A 272 -4.27 0.26 28.50
CA TYR A 272 -5.52 0.88 28.06
C TYR A 272 -5.72 2.32 28.56
N LYS A 273 -4.64 3.13 28.56
CA LYS A 273 -4.66 4.52 29.05
C LYS A 273 -3.61 5.40 28.38
N TYR A 274 -3.80 6.71 28.41
CA TYR A 274 -2.76 7.65 27.98
C TYR A 274 -1.63 7.74 29.00
N THR A 275 -0.40 7.80 28.49
CA THR A 275 0.84 7.99 29.23
C THR A 275 1.66 9.11 28.61
N ARG A 276 2.53 9.73 29.40
CA ARG A 276 3.37 10.86 28.97
C ARG A 276 4.72 10.36 28.45
N SER A 277 5.12 10.84 27.28
CA SER A 277 6.49 10.62 26.76
C SER A 277 7.38 11.79 27.14
N LYS A 278 8.03 11.69 28.31
CA LYS A 278 8.82 12.79 28.90
C LYS A 278 10.00 13.23 28.04
N ASN A 279 10.42 14.48 28.22
CA ASN A 279 11.62 15.09 27.64
C ASN A 279 11.70 14.98 26.11
N VAL A 280 10.58 15.25 25.42
CA VAL A 280 10.51 15.21 23.96
C VAL A 280 10.99 16.53 23.37
N LYS A 281 11.93 16.47 22.42
CA LYS A 281 12.36 17.64 21.65
C LYS A 281 11.25 18.09 20.70
N VAL A 282 10.91 19.37 20.73
CA VAL A 282 9.83 19.99 19.95
C VAL A 282 10.30 21.26 19.23
N THR A 283 9.53 21.70 18.23
CA THR A 283 9.74 22.98 17.53
C THR A 283 8.68 23.98 17.99
N LEU A 284 9.12 25.17 18.42
CA LEU A 284 8.30 26.28 18.85
C LEU A 284 8.24 27.31 17.72
N LYS A 285 7.06 27.50 17.13
CA LYS A 285 6.83 28.48 16.06
C LYS A 285 5.92 29.59 16.56
N CYS A 286 6.46 30.80 16.71
CA CYS A 286 5.67 31.98 17.06
C CYS A 286 4.69 32.35 15.95
N LEU A 287 3.50 32.79 16.33
CA LEU A 287 2.42 33.14 15.39
C LEU A 287 2.32 34.64 15.08
N HIS A 288 3.09 35.48 15.80
CA HIS A 288 3.12 36.94 15.67
C HIS A 288 1.72 37.60 15.57
N SER A 289 0.75 37.05 16.30
CA SER A 289 -0.56 37.65 16.49
C SER A 289 -0.89 37.66 17.98
N GLN A 290 -1.20 38.85 18.50
CA GLN A 290 -1.75 39.02 19.85
C GLN A 290 -3.23 38.60 19.90
N ASN A 291 -3.92 38.59 18.74
CA ASN A 291 -5.34 38.28 18.63
C ASN A 291 -5.55 37.04 17.76
N ILE A 292 -5.79 35.89 18.41
CA ILE A 292 -6.19 34.67 17.72
C ILE A 292 -7.67 34.76 17.33
N THR A 293 -7.97 34.50 16.06
CA THR A 293 -9.32 34.37 15.50
C THR A 293 -9.59 32.93 15.07
N ASP A 294 -10.85 32.56 14.94
CA ASP A 294 -11.24 31.24 14.41
C ASP A 294 -10.72 31.01 12.98
N GLU A 295 -10.66 32.06 12.15
CA GLU A 295 -10.13 32.00 10.79
C GLU A 295 -8.67 31.55 10.77
N PHE A 296 -7.85 32.16 11.63
CA PHE A 296 -6.44 31.81 11.78
C PHE A 296 -6.25 30.37 12.26
N LEU A 297 -7.05 29.92 13.22
CA LEU A 297 -7.01 28.53 13.71
C LEU A 297 -7.43 27.53 12.62
N ASN A 298 -8.35 27.90 11.72
CA ASN A 298 -8.70 27.08 10.57
C ASN A 298 -7.54 26.94 9.57
N GLU A 299 -6.70 27.97 9.40
CA GLU A 299 -5.48 27.87 8.59
C GLU A 299 -4.44 26.91 9.20
N ILE A 300 -4.32 26.90 10.53
CA ILE A 300 -3.48 25.94 11.26
C ILE A 300 -3.94 24.51 10.97
N VAL A 301 -5.24 24.24 10.95
CA VAL A 301 -5.79 22.89 10.65
C VAL A 301 -5.57 22.47 9.20
N LYS A 302 -5.47 23.41 8.26
CA LYS A 302 -5.09 23.10 6.87
C LYS A 302 -3.61 22.72 6.75
N THR A 303 -2.77 23.26 7.62
CA THR A 303 -1.31 23.13 7.54
C THR A 303 -0.76 21.96 8.38
N TYR A 304 -1.32 21.75 9.57
CA TYR A 304 -0.84 20.79 10.56
C TYR A 304 -1.90 19.75 10.90
N SER A 305 -1.44 18.55 11.29
CA SER A 305 -2.30 17.40 11.56
C SER A 305 -2.06 16.86 12.96
N ILE A 306 -3.12 16.34 13.56
CA ILE A 306 -3.03 15.55 14.80
C ILE A 306 -2.73 14.08 14.50
N ARG A 307 -2.79 13.62 13.25
CA ARG A 307 -2.50 12.23 12.91
C ARG A 307 -0.99 12.00 12.95
N GLN A 308 -0.56 10.95 13.66
CA GLN A 308 0.85 10.59 13.75
C GLN A 308 1.38 9.98 12.45
N TYR A 309 0.53 9.26 11.70
CA TYR A 309 0.83 8.66 10.41
C TYR A 309 -0.13 9.23 9.37
N ASN A 310 0.37 10.07 8.47
CA ASN A 310 -0.37 10.47 7.28
C ASN A 310 0.13 9.65 6.10
N THR A 311 -0.80 9.04 5.37
CA THR A 311 -0.57 8.37 4.09
C THR A 311 -0.07 9.33 3.01
N ASP A 312 -0.34 10.62 3.18
CA ASP A 312 -0.12 11.63 2.14
C ASP A 312 1.23 12.37 2.28
N GLY A 313 2.08 11.98 3.24
CA GLY A 313 3.46 12.47 3.42
C GLY A 313 3.63 13.93 3.89
N ILE A 314 2.68 14.83 3.59
CA ILE A 314 2.88 16.29 3.55
C ILE A 314 2.24 17.03 4.75
N CYS A 315 2.33 16.48 5.97
CA CYS A 315 1.86 17.24 7.13
C CYS A 315 2.81 17.10 8.33
N SER A 316 3.02 18.20 9.04
CA SER A 316 3.72 18.18 10.32
C SER A 316 2.70 18.01 11.45
N SER A 317 3.08 17.18 12.40
CA SER A 317 2.31 16.94 13.60
C SER A 317 2.31 18.18 14.50
N ILE A 318 1.13 18.57 14.99
CA ILE A 318 0.94 19.61 16.01
C ILE A 318 0.65 18.95 17.36
N TYR A 319 1.44 19.30 18.38
CA TYR A 319 1.26 18.81 19.75
C TYR A 319 0.39 19.73 20.59
N GLY A 320 0.49 21.04 20.38
CA GLY A 320 -0.24 21.98 21.22
C GLY A 320 0.02 23.43 20.91
N ILE A 321 -0.51 24.27 21.79
CA ILE A 321 -0.36 25.71 21.78
C ILE A 321 0.13 26.13 23.17
N THR A 322 1.01 27.12 23.20
CA THR A 322 1.43 27.81 24.43
C THR A 322 1.39 29.32 24.19
N GLN A 323 1.61 30.10 25.24
CA GLN A 323 1.79 31.55 25.16
C GLN A 323 3.05 31.96 25.89
N SER A 324 3.87 32.76 25.22
CA SER A 324 5.06 33.35 25.82
C SER A 324 4.67 34.26 27.00
N PRO A 325 5.19 34.04 28.21
CA PRO A 325 4.87 34.90 29.36
C PRO A 325 5.37 36.33 29.15
N ASN A 326 6.45 36.50 28.37
CA ASN A 326 7.13 37.76 28.13
C ASN A 326 6.49 38.57 26.99
N THR A 327 6.30 37.96 25.82
CA THR A 327 5.78 38.66 24.63
C THR A 327 4.25 38.61 24.51
N LYS A 328 3.60 37.75 25.30
CA LYS A 328 2.17 37.41 25.19
C LYS A 328 1.75 36.83 23.84
N GLU A 329 2.71 36.51 22.98
CA GLU A 329 2.47 35.88 21.70
C GLU A 329 2.15 34.40 21.88
N TYR A 330 1.23 33.90 21.08
CA TYR A 330 0.95 32.48 21.00
C TYR A 330 1.97 31.76 20.12
N ILE A 331 2.32 30.55 20.56
CA ILE A 331 3.33 29.70 19.95
C ILE A 331 2.72 28.33 19.69
N ILE A 332 2.88 27.83 18.47
CA ILE A 332 2.51 26.45 18.14
C ILE A 332 3.68 25.53 18.46
N ILE A 333 3.34 24.40 19.08
CA ILE A 333 4.27 23.32 19.39
C ILE A 333 4.13 22.23 18.32
N LEU A 334 5.20 22.03 17.56
CA LEU A 334 5.27 21.11 16.44
C LEU A 334 6.25 19.98 16.75
N ARG A 335 6.07 18.85 16.07
CA ARG A 335 7.06 17.77 16.10
C ARG A 335 8.40 18.25 15.56
N TYR A 336 9.48 17.98 16.29
CA TYR A 336 10.83 18.32 15.87
C TYR A 336 11.27 17.49 14.65
N GLY A 337 12.11 18.09 13.79
CA GLY A 337 12.73 17.41 12.64
C GLY A 337 11.82 17.26 11.40
N THR A 338 10.61 17.80 11.40
CA THR A 338 9.70 17.76 10.25
C THR A 338 9.85 18.96 9.31
N HIS A 339 10.48 20.03 9.76
CA HIS A 339 10.63 21.29 9.03
C HIS A 339 12.09 21.54 8.66
N CYS A 340 12.28 22.21 7.53
CA CYS A 340 13.57 22.59 7.02
C CYS A 340 14.27 23.60 7.94
N GLU A 341 15.48 23.26 8.38
CA GLU A 341 16.31 24.11 9.24
C GLU A 341 16.66 25.47 8.59
N LYS A 342 16.57 25.60 7.25
CA LYS A 342 16.89 26.84 6.51
C LYS A 342 15.69 27.75 6.26
N CYS A 343 14.49 27.19 6.06
CA CYS A 343 13.30 27.97 5.66
C CYS A 343 12.01 27.61 6.41
N ASN A 344 12.07 26.70 7.38
CA ASN A 344 10.97 26.19 8.20
C ASN A 344 9.70 25.77 7.43
N LYS A 345 9.82 25.49 6.13
CA LYS A 345 8.80 24.75 5.38
C LYS A 345 8.93 23.27 5.69
N ILE A 346 7.82 22.55 5.69
CA ILE A 346 7.81 21.09 5.87
C ILE A 346 8.73 20.46 4.81
N TYR A 347 9.58 19.51 5.23
CA TYR A 347 10.41 18.75 4.29
C TYR A 347 9.51 18.01 3.30
N THR A 348 9.85 18.07 2.01
CA THR A 348 9.15 17.29 0.99
C THR A 348 9.48 15.81 1.16
N GLU A 349 10.73 15.48 1.49
CA GLU A 349 11.15 14.14 1.90
C GLU A 349 11.84 14.18 3.26
N LYS A 350 11.10 13.76 4.30
CA LYS A 350 11.51 13.87 5.71
C LYS A 350 12.73 13.01 6.03
N ASP A 351 12.77 11.78 5.52
CA ASP A 351 13.85 10.82 5.78
C ASP A 351 15.19 11.30 5.23
N TYR A 352 15.17 12.17 4.23
CA TYR A 352 16.36 12.77 3.63
C TYR A 352 16.60 14.21 4.06
N LYS A 353 15.74 14.79 4.92
CA LYS A 353 15.77 16.23 5.22
C LYS A 353 15.82 17.08 3.94
N TRP A 354 15.11 16.66 2.89
CA TRP A 354 15.13 17.32 1.59
C TRP A 354 13.99 18.33 1.46
N CYS A 355 14.33 19.60 1.22
CA CYS A 355 13.37 20.70 1.10
C CYS A 355 13.35 21.26 -0.32
N LYS A 356 12.27 21.01 -1.06
CA LYS A 356 12.11 21.47 -2.45
C LYS A 356 12.36 22.96 -2.63
N SER A 357 11.79 23.81 -1.77
CA SER A 357 11.96 25.27 -1.86
C SER A 357 13.42 25.69 -1.69
N CYS A 358 14.14 25.12 -0.71
CA CYS A 358 15.56 25.43 -0.54
C CYS A 358 16.42 24.97 -1.72
N GLN A 359 16.13 23.79 -2.29
CA GLN A 359 16.88 23.30 -3.44
C GLN A 359 16.63 24.14 -4.69
N ILE A 360 15.37 24.47 -5.00
CA ILE A 360 15.04 25.37 -6.11
C ILE A 360 15.73 26.74 -5.95
N ASN A 361 15.73 27.31 -4.74
CA ASN A 361 16.42 28.57 -4.47
C ASN A 361 17.95 28.43 -4.62
N SER A 362 18.53 27.30 -4.21
CA SER A 362 19.95 27.01 -4.39
C SER A 362 20.34 26.89 -5.86
N PHE A 363 19.49 26.27 -6.68
CA PHE A 363 19.70 26.20 -8.13
C PHE A 363 19.59 27.59 -8.76
N LYS A 364 18.61 28.39 -8.33
CA LYS A 364 18.43 29.79 -8.74
C LYS A 364 19.68 30.65 -8.56
N GLY A 365 20.32 30.54 -7.40
CA GLY A 365 21.56 31.27 -7.11
C GLY A 365 22.75 30.87 -8.00
N ASN A 366 22.73 29.67 -8.59
CA ASN A 366 23.82 29.14 -9.43
C ASN A 366 23.54 29.23 -10.94
N PHE A 367 22.38 29.75 -11.36
CA PHE A 367 22.00 29.75 -12.78
C PHE A 367 22.98 30.46 -13.70
N VAL A 368 23.66 31.51 -13.20
CA VAL A 368 24.66 32.25 -13.99
C VAL A 368 25.78 31.33 -14.50
N HIS A 369 26.05 30.21 -13.83
CA HIS A 369 27.06 29.23 -14.25
C HIS A 369 26.53 28.11 -15.15
N TRP A 370 25.20 28.02 -15.34
CA TRP A 370 24.53 26.92 -16.02
C TRP A 370 23.78 27.34 -17.29
N THR A 371 23.86 28.60 -17.72
CA THR A 371 23.26 29.03 -18.99
C THR A 371 24.19 28.73 -20.16
N SER A 372 23.60 28.32 -21.28
CA SER A 372 24.31 28.24 -22.56
C SER A 372 24.57 29.62 -23.18
N GLY A 373 23.92 30.66 -22.64
CA GLY A 373 23.89 32.00 -23.21
C GLY A 373 22.91 32.13 -24.37
N ASN A 374 22.05 31.13 -24.59
CA ASN A 374 21.06 31.07 -25.65
C ASN A 374 19.67 30.79 -25.07
N GLU A 375 18.83 31.84 -25.04
CA GLU A 375 17.47 31.78 -24.48
C GLU A 375 16.57 30.72 -25.14
N LYS A 376 16.83 30.34 -26.40
CA LYS A 376 16.04 29.32 -27.11
C LYS A 376 16.36 27.89 -26.65
N VAL A 377 17.47 27.68 -25.95
CA VAL A 377 17.95 26.37 -25.49
C VAL A 377 18.08 26.29 -23.97
N ASP A 378 18.00 27.43 -23.28
CA ASP A 378 18.08 27.51 -21.82
C ASP A 378 16.74 27.14 -21.14
N PHE A 379 16.34 25.87 -21.26
CA PHE A 379 15.21 25.29 -20.52
C PHE A 379 15.61 24.62 -19.20
N ILE A 380 16.88 24.73 -18.81
CA ILE A 380 17.46 24.14 -17.59
C ILE A 380 16.66 24.53 -16.34
N GLU A 381 16.29 25.81 -16.20
CA GLU A 381 15.45 26.27 -15.07
C GLU A 381 14.13 25.49 -15.01
N LYS A 382 13.44 25.37 -16.15
CA LYS A 382 12.17 24.64 -16.23
C LYS A 382 12.34 23.16 -15.89
N MET A 383 13.46 22.54 -16.27
CA MET A 383 13.78 21.15 -15.88
C MET A 383 13.97 21.04 -14.37
N GLN A 384 14.72 21.95 -13.77
CA GLN A 384 15.05 21.89 -12.35
C GLN A 384 13.86 22.19 -11.44
N LEU A 385 12.90 23.03 -11.88
CA LEU A 385 11.64 23.27 -11.18
C LEU A 385 10.75 22.01 -11.08
N LYS A 386 10.94 21.04 -11.98
CA LYS A 386 10.21 19.75 -11.99
C LYS A 386 10.80 18.72 -11.02
N ILE A 387 11.94 19.00 -10.40
CA ILE A 387 12.50 18.15 -9.35
C ILE A 387 11.55 18.17 -8.14
N ASP A 388 11.20 16.99 -7.64
CA ASP A 388 10.35 16.82 -6.46
C ASP A 388 10.88 15.79 -5.47
N HIS A 389 11.97 15.08 -5.82
CA HIS A 389 12.58 14.05 -4.98
C HIS A 389 14.12 14.21 -4.92
N PRO A 390 14.80 13.91 -3.79
CA PRO A 390 16.26 13.96 -3.65
C PRO A 390 17.04 13.11 -4.66
N PHE A 391 16.44 12.04 -5.16
CA PHE A 391 17.06 11.14 -6.15
C PHE A 391 16.80 11.51 -7.60
N ASP A 392 16.01 12.55 -7.86
CA ASP A 392 15.85 13.08 -9.20
C ASP A 392 17.19 13.59 -9.72
N ILE A 393 17.36 13.46 -11.02
CA ILE A 393 18.53 13.96 -11.74
C ILE A 393 18.40 15.47 -11.83
N VAL A 394 19.44 16.17 -11.36
CA VAL A 394 19.61 17.58 -11.64
C VAL A 394 20.00 17.71 -13.11
N PHE A 395 19.16 18.34 -13.90
CA PHE A 395 19.44 18.62 -15.30
C PHE A 395 20.43 19.79 -15.39
N GLU A 396 21.57 19.60 -16.06
CA GLU A 396 22.68 20.56 -16.04
C GLU A 396 23.11 21.00 -17.45
N TRP A 397 23.70 22.20 -17.56
CA TRP A 397 24.59 22.50 -18.68
C TRP A 397 25.97 21.91 -18.39
N ILE A 398 26.45 21.07 -19.28
CA ILE A 398 27.70 20.32 -19.12
C ILE A 398 28.69 20.87 -20.15
N SER A 399 29.81 21.38 -19.66
CA SER A 399 30.87 21.89 -20.55
C SER A 399 31.48 20.74 -21.35
N TYR A 400 31.66 20.92 -22.66
CA TYR A 400 32.13 19.84 -23.56
C TYR A 400 33.50 19.23 -23.15
N ASN A 401 34.38 20.01 -22.54
CA ASN A 401 35.69 19.56 -22.03
C ASN A 401 35.60 18.52 -20.89
N GLN A 402 34.41 18.34 -20.31
CA GLN A 402 34.11 17.32 -19.31
C GLN A 402 33.97 15.91 -19.91
N PHE A 403 33.87 15.81 -21.23
CA PHE A 403 33.80 14.53 -21.92
C PHE A 403 35.19 14.04 -22.32
N SER A 404 35.40 12.75 -22.16
CA SER A 404 36.61 12.03 -22.58
C SER A 404 36.24 10.70 -23.23
N ASN A 405 37.20 10.09 -23.94
CA ASN A 405 37.00 8.83 -24.64
C ASN A 405 35.76 8.83 -25.56
N ILE A 406 35.55 9.93 -26.28
CA ILE A 406 34.40 10.08 -27.19
C ILE A 406 34.58 9.13 -28.38
N LYS A 407 33.64 8.21 -28.57
CA LYS A 407 33.64 7.24 -29.67
C LYS A 407 32.31 7.26 -30.40
N GLU A 408 32.36 7.40 -31.72
CA GLU A 408 31.18 7.36 -32.58
C GLU A 408 30.51 5.98 -32.54
N ILE A 409 29.18 5.96 -32.49
CA ILE A 409 28.37 4.74 -32.48
C ILE A 409 27.46 4.67 -33.71
N ASP A 410 26.86 5.80 -34.11
CA ASP A 410 25.84 5.81 -35.16
C ASP A 410 26.00 7.03 -36.08
N PHE A 411 26.69 6.84 -37.21
CA PHE A 411 26.80 7.74 -38.37
C PHE A 411 26.83 9.24 -38.02
N GLY A 412 27.69 9.63 -37.09
CA GLY A 412 27.89 11.00 -36.66
C GLY A 412 26.82 11.59 -35.74
N ILE A 413 25.73 10.86 -35.43
CA ILE A 413 24.60 11.31 -34.60
C ILE A 413 24.80 10.97 -33.12
N THR A 414 25.26 9.76 -32.84
CA THR A 414 25.36 9.24 -31.46
C THR A 414 26.79 8.81 -31.12
N TYR A 415 27.25 9.18 -29.94
CA TYR A 415 28.59 8.88 -29.44
C TYR A 415 28.51 8.34 -28.01
N SER A 416 29.44 7.45 -27.64
CA SER A 416 29.71 7.11 -26.23
C SER A 416 30.80 8.05 -25.71
N ALA A 417 30.71 8.40 -24.43
CA ALA A 417 31.74 9.18 -23.76
C ALA A 417 31.78 8.87 -22.26
N ILE A 418 32.87 9.28 -21.62
CA ILE A 418 32.99 9.33 -20.17
C ILE A 418 32.83 10.78 -19.72
N TRP A 419 31.86 11.03 -18.84
CA TRP A 419 31.71 12.30 -18.14
C TRP A 419 32.55 12.29 -16.86
N LYS A 420 33.63 13.09 -16.84
CA LYS A 420 34.62 13.14 -15.77
C LYS A 420 34.00 13.48 -14.41
N ASP A 421 33.31 14.61 -14.35
CA ASP A 421 32.67 15.09 -13.13
C ASP A 421 31.47 14.23 -12.71
N GLY A 422 30.72 13.71 -13.69
CA GLY A 422 29.50 12.93 -13.44
C GLY A 422 28.34 13.75 -12.86
N PRO A 423 27.14 13.17 -12.70
CA PRO A 423 25.96 13.90 -12.23
C PRO A 423 26.03 14.29 -10.76
N LEU A 424 25.32 15.35 -10.40
CA LEU A 424 25.06 15.72 -9.01
C LEU A 424 24.22 14.66 -8.29
N ASN A 425 24.54 14.39 -7.03
CA ASN A 425 23.72 13.59 -6.11
C ASN A 425 23.41 14.34 -4.82
N TYR A 426 22.26 14.07 -4.23
CA TYR A 426 21.88 14.69 -2.96
C TYR A 426 22.63 14.05 -1.79
N ASP A 427 23.37 14.85 -1.05
CA ASP A 427 24.02 14.47 0.21
C ASP A 427 23.11 14.88 1.37
N LYS A 428 22.60 13.89 2.11
CA LYS A 428 21.66 14.06 3.24
C LYS A 428 22.31 14.79 4.40
N ASP A 429 23.58 14.55 4.68
CA ASP A 429 24.28 15.12 5.84
C ASP A 429 24.59 16.60 5.61
N LYS A 430 24.95 16.95 4.37
CA LYS A 430 25.20 18.35 3.95
C LYS A 430 23.94 19.07 3.47
N MET A 431 22.83 18.35 3.34
CA MET A 431 21.54 18.81 2.81
C MET A 431 21.62 19.58 1.48
N LYS A 432 22.52 19.16 0.58
CA LYS A 432 22.76 19.81 -0.72
C LYS A 432 23.20 18.82 -1.77
N TYR A 433 23.02 19.18 -3.04
CA TYR A 433 23.57 18.42 -4.15
C TYR A 433 25.08 18.65 -4.26
N ILE A 434 25.84 17.56 -4.36
CA ILE A 434 27.29 17.57 -4.54
C ILE A 434 27.69 16.62 -5.67
N ARG A 435 28.93 16.73 -6.16
CA ARG A 435 29.55 15.65 -6.94
C ARG A 435 30.39 14.82 -5.98
N SER A 436 30.23 13.50 -6.04
CA SER A 436 30.95 12.56 -5.17
C SER A 436 31.83 11.64 -6.00
N GLN A 437 32.83 11.00 -5.39
CA GLN A 437 33.68 10.04 -6.09
C GLN A 437 32.88 8.93 -6.78
N ALA A 438 31.72 8.56 -6.22
CA ALA A 438 30.83 7.54 -6.78
C ALA A 438 30.09 7.96 -8.06
N THR A 439 30.00 9.27 -8.35
CA THR A 439 29.34 9.76 -9.57
C THR A 439 30.31 10.09 -10.69
N GLN A 440 31.60 10.25 -10.40
CA GLN A 440 32.66 10.58 -11.37
C GLN A 440 32.86 9.48 -12.41
N ASN A 441 33.46 9.87 -13.54
CA ASN A 441 33.81 9.00 -14.67
C ASN A 441 32.63 8.15 -15.16
N LYS A 442 31.46 8.78 -15.25
CA LYS A 442 30.23 8.10 -15.63
C LYS A 442 30.17 7.86 -17.13
N ASN A 443 29.89 6.63 -17.54
CA ASN A 443 29.57 6.31 -18.93
C ASN A 443 28.24 6.96 -19.32
N ILE A 444 28.26 7.67 -20.44
CA ILE A 444 27.13 8.42 -20.98
C ILE A 444 27.04 8.23 -22.49
N THR A 445 25.86 8.56 -23.02
CA THR A 445 25.64 8.68 -24.46
C THR A 445 25.43 10.15 -24.82
N LEU A 446 26.14 10.62 -25.84
CA LEU A 446 26.01 11.95 -26.43
C LEU A 446 25.20 11.83 -27.72
N LYS A 447 24.09 12.55 -27.83
CA LYS A 447 23.23 12.56 -29.03
C LYS A 447 23.17 13.97 -29.61
N TYR A 448 23.70 14.16 -30.82
CA TYR A 448 23.77 15.45 -31.50
C TYR A 448 22.42 15.85 -32.09
N LEU A 449 22.10 17.14 -32.02
CA LEU A 449 20.84 17.73 -32.44
C LEU A 449 21.00 18.58 -33.71
N TYR A 450 21.44 17.95 -34.81
CA TYR A 450 21.69 18.64 -36.07
C TYR A 450 20.45 19.38 -36.60
N GLY A 451 20.61 20.67 -36.91
CA GLY A 451 19.67 21.47 -37.73
C GLY A 451 18.23 21.63 -37.23
N SER A 452 17.86 21.07 -36.07
CA SER A 452 16.45 20.90 -35.66
C SER A 452 16.11 21.52 -34.30
N LEU A 453 16.91 22.48 -33.82
CA LEU A 453 16.64 23.19 -32.55
C LEU A 453 15.37 24.04 -32.56
N GLN A 454 14.88 24.45 -33.74
CA GLN A 454 13.66 25.25 -33.84
C GLN A 454 12.38 24.50 -33.40
N ASN A 455 12.41 23.17 -33.28
CA ASN A 455 11.25 22.34 -32.94
C ASN A 455 11.40 21.53 -31.64
N ILE A 456 12.52 21.64 -30.91
CA ILE A 456 12.72 20.90 -29.67
C ILE A 456 12.15 21.74 -28.52
N THR A 457 10.93 21.40 -28.09
CA THR A 457 10.33 21.97 -26.88
C THR A 457 10.63 21.07 -25.67
N ASP A 458 10.67 21.66 -24.48
CA ASP A 458 10.85 20.93 -23.22
C ASP A 458 9.82 19.80 -23.07
N GLU A 459 8.60 20.02 -23.59
CA GLU A 459 7.51 19.05 -23.59
C GLU A 459 7.83 17.80 -24.43
N LEU A 460 8.44 17.98 -25.61
CA LEU A 460 8.92 16.87 -26.44
C LEU A 460 10.04 16.08 -25.77
N ILE A 461 10.96 16.78 -25.07
CA ILE A 461 12.04 16.13 -24.33
C ILE A 461 11.47 15.26 -23.21
N PHE A 462 10.52 15.75 -22.41
CA PHE A 462 9.91 14.95 -21.32
C PHE A 462 9.06 13.78 -21.79
N LYS A 463 8.52 13.84 -23.00
CA LYS A 463 7.79 12.71 -23.58
C LYS A 463 8.72 11.53 -23.88
N ILE A 464 10.01 11.81 -24.12
CA ILE A 464 11.00 10.82 -24.58
C ILE A 464 12.00 10.45 -23.47
N TYR A 465 12.35 11.40 -22.62
CA TYR A 465 13.37 11.26 -21.59
C TYR A 465 12.86 11.71 -20.22
N SER A 466 13.51 11.23 -19.17
CA SER A 466 13.10 11.46 -17.79
C SER A 466 14.26 11.98 -16.94
N ILE A 467 13.93 12.81 -15.96
CA ILE A 467 14.86 13.15 -14.87
C ILE A 467 14.63 12.26 -13.63
N LYS A 468 13.61 11.40 -13.67
CA LYS A 468 13.27 10.50 -12.56
C LYS A 468 14.13 9.25 -12.66
N LYS A 469 14.96 8.99 -11.65
CA LYS A 469 15.92 7.87 -11.63
C LYS A 469 15.28 6.48 -11.70
N HIS A 470 14.01 6.36 -11.31
CA HIS A 470 13.27 5.10 -11.25
C HIS A 470 12.18 4.96 -12.34
N SER A 471 12.23 5.74 -13.42
CA SER A 471 11.32 5.55 -14.56
C SER A 471 11.86 4.51 -15.55
N ASP A 472 10.95 3.80 -16.23
CA ASP A 472 11.30 2.94 -17.38
C ASP A 472 11.81 3.74 -18.60
N ILE A 473 11.61 5.04 -18.57
CA ILE A 473 12.06 6.01 -19.58
C ILE A 473 13.54 6.31 -19.37
N ARG A 474 14.29 6.43 -20.48
CA ARG A 474 15.72 6.75 -20.48
C ARG A 474 15.99 8.07 -19.77
N SER A 475 16.98 8.06 -18.87
CA SER A 475 17.33 9.27 -18.14
C SER A 475 18.12 10.27 -18.98
N ILE A 476 17.85 11.56 -18.80
CA ILE A 476 18.62 12.67 -19.36
C ILE A 476 19.34 13.44 -18.24
N TYR A 477 20.65 13.65 -18.39
CA TYR A 477 21.47 14.37 -17.42
C TYR A 477 21.56 15.86 -17.70
N GLY A 478 21.43 16.26 -18.96
CA GLY A 478 21.65 17.64 -19.32
C GLY A 478 21.91 17.85 -20.79
N MET A 479 22.47 19.02 -21.10
CA MET A 479 22.89 19.41 -22.44
C MET A 479 24.32 19.92 -22.45
N SER A 480 24.92 19.88 -23.63
CA SER A 480 26.22 20.48 -23.94
C SER A 480 26.15 21.10 -25.33
N GLN A 481 27.15 21.89 -25.68
CA GLN A 481 27.40 22.31 -27.06
C GLN A 481 28.82 21.92 -27.48
N ASN A 482 28.96 21.39 -28.69
CA ASN A 482 30.28 21.17 -29.26
C ASN A 482 30.93 22.53 -29.58
N PRO A 483 32.12 22.85 -29.05
CA PRO A 483 32.74 24.16 -29.23
C PRO A 483 33.15 24.41 -30.69
N ASN A 484 33.42 23.35 -31.46
CA ASN A 484 33.88 23.42 -32.85
C ASN A 484 32.70 23.52 -33.83
N THR A 485 31.73 22.61 -33.71
CA THR A 485 30.59 22.55 -34.65
C THR A 485 29.44 23.48 -34.26
N LYS A 486 29.43 23.98 -33.01
CA LYS A 486 28.31 24.72 -32.39
C LYS A 486 27.01 23.94 -32.27
N GLU A 487 27.04 22.64 -32.59
CA GLU A 487 25.89 21.75 -32.46
C GLU A 487 25.60 21.45 -30.99
N PHE A 488 24.32 21.42 -30.65
CA PHE A 488 23.87 21.04 -29.32
C PHE A 488 23.82 19.52 -29.18
N ILE A 489 24.10 19.07 -27.96
CA ILE A 489 24.26 17.67 -27.61
C ILE A 489 23.40 17.38 -26.39
N MET A 490 22.56 16.34 -26.47
CA MET A 490 21.91 15.77 -25.29
C MET A 490 22.85 14.79 -24.60
N VAL A 491 22.91 14.87 -23.27
CA VAL A 491 23.70 13.96 -22.43
C VAL A 491 22.76 12.97 -21.77
N LEU A 492 22.79 11.72 -22.21
CA LEU A 492 21.85 10.66 -21.86
C LEU A 492 22.50 9.55 -21.05
N GLN A 493 21.67 8.84 -20.29
CA GLN A 493 22.07 7.61 -19.61
C GLN A 493 22.49 6.53 -20.61
N ASP A 494 23.62 5.88 -20.31
CA ASP A 494 24.12 4.73 -21.07
C ASP A 494 23.31 3.45 -20.80
N GLY A 495 23.48 2.41 -21.61
CA GLY A 495 22.76 1.14 -21.48
C GLY A 495 21.39 1.09 -22.18
N TYR A 496 21.16 2.01 -23.11
CA TYR A 496 19.98 2.06 -23.97
C TYR A 496 20.38 1.94 -25.44
N CYS A 497 19.55 1.28 -26.23
CA CYS A 497 19.77 1.07 -27.65
C CYS A 497 19.70 2.37 -28.45
N GLU A 498 20.70 2.64 -29.27
CA GLU A 498 20.81 3.88 -30.04
C GLU A 498 19.74 3.96 -31.14
N LYS A 499 19.26 2.80 -31.63
CA LYS A 499 18.28 2.70 -32.72
C LYS A 499 16.84 2.96 -32.27
N CYS A 500 16.49 2.66 -31.02
CA CYS A 500 15.10 2.74 -30.55
C CYS A 500 14.90 3.38 -29.18
N ASP A 501 15.98 3.81 -28.52
CA ASP A 501 15.98 4.44 -27.19
C ASP A 501 15.34 3.58 -26.08
N LYS A 502 15.18 2.27 -26.30
CA LYS A 502 14.79 1.29 -25.28
C LYS A 502 16.01 0.70 -24.59
N LYS A 503 15.85 0.33 -23.32
CA LYS A 503 16.91 -0.35 -22.56
C LYS A 503 17.38 -1.61 -23.29
N TYR A 504 18.68 -1.86 -23.29
CA TYR A 504 19.20 -3.11 -23.83
C TYR A 504 18.67 -4.30 -23.03
N THR A 505 18.36 -5.39 -23.74
CA THR A 505 17.97 -6.64 -23.11
C THR A 505 19.20 -7.36 -22.56
N ASP A 506 20.33 -7.24 -23.26
CA ASP A 506 21.65 -7.63 -22.77
C ASP A 506 22.58 -6.40 -22.86
N LEU A 507 23.03 -5.91 -21.71
CA LEU A 507 23.90 -4.73 -21.62
C LEU A 507 25.33 -5.00 -22.04
N GLU A 508 25.84 -6.20 -21.76
CA GLU A 508 27.23 -6.58 -22.04
C GLU A 508 27.46 -6.65 -23.55
N HIS A 509 26.51 -7.29 -24.25
CA HIS A 509 26.58 -7.50 -25.70
C HIS A 509 25.83 -6.42 -26.49
N LYS A 510 25.27 -5.40 -25.82
CA LYS A 510 24.45 -4.33 -26.41
C LYS A 510 23.34 -4.87 -27.33
N TRP A 511 22.71 -5.96 -26.91
CA TRP A 511 21.66 -6.64 -27.67
C TRP A 511 20.28 -6.09 -27.30
N CYS A 512 19.53 -5.63 -28.32
CA CYS A 512 18.22 -5.01 -28.15
C CYS A 512 17.12 -5.86 -28.81
N LYS A 513 16.39 -6.65 -28.01
CA LYS A 513 15.30 -7.51 -28.49
C LYS A 513 14.31 -6.78 -29.42
N PRO A 514 13.77 -5.60 -29.05
CA PRO A 514 12.86 -4.85 -29.93
C PRO A 514 13.43 -4.52 -31.31
N CYS A 515 14.70 -4.11 -31.39
CA CYS A 515 15.35 -3.80 -32.65
C CYS A 515 15.59 -5.06 -33.49
N GLN A 516 15.97 -6.17 -32.85
CA GLN A 516 16.20 -7.43 -33.56
C GLN A 516 14.88 -7.98 -34.12
N ILE A 517 13.79 -8.02 -33.34
CA ILE A 517 12.46 -8.41 -33.82
C ILE A 517 12.03 -7.58 -35.03
N LYS A 518 12.18 -6.24 -34.96
CA LYS A 518 11.84 -5.35 -36.08
C LYS A 518 12.69 -5.63 -37.32
N SER A 519 13.97 -5.97 -37.15
CA SER A 519 14.85 -6.32 -38.26
C SER A 519 14.43 -7.65 -38.92
N PHE A 520 14.03 -8.63 -38.11
CA PHE A 520 13.60 -9.95 -38.58
C PHE A 520 12.29 -9.92 -39.36
N GLN A 521 11.37 -8.99 -39.03
CA GLN A 521 10.11 -8.81 -39.76
C GLN A 521 10.33 -8.38 -41.22
N ARG A 522 11.49 -7.78 -41.54
CA ARG A 522 11.82 -7.29 -42.89
C ARG A 522 12.43 -8.37 -43.80
N VAL A 523 12.82 -9.53 -43.25
CA VAL A 523 13.54 -10.60 -43.98
C VAL A 523 12.70 -11.88 -44.02
N LEU A 524 11.93 -12.08 -45.10
CA LEU A 524 11.22 -13.33 -45.42
C LEU A 524 10.97 -13.45 -46.93
N ASP A 525 11.20 -14.62 -47.52
CA ASP A 525 10.68 -15.00 -48.85
C ASP A 525 10.35 -16.50 -48.99
N GLY A 526 10.11 -17.19 -47.87
CA GLY A 526 9.53 -18.54 -47.88
C GLY A 526 8.16 -18.49 -48.52
N ARG A 527 8.02 -18.98 -49.76
CA ARG A 527 6.85 -18.84 -50.67
C ARG A 527 5.52 -19.41 -50.14
N ASN A 528 5.43 -19.74 -48.86
CA ASN A 528 4.28 -20.26 -48.14
C ASN A 528 4.03 -19.45 -46.86
N GLU A 529 2.82 -18.91 -46.73
CA GLU A 529 2.42 -18.06 -45.60
C GLU A 529 2.48 -18.77 -44.24
N LYS A 530 2.17 -20.06 -44.17
CA LYS A 530 2.23 -20.84 -42.91
C LYS A 530 3.67 -20.95 -42.39
N ILE A 531 4.64 -21.16 -43.27
CA ILE A 531 6.08 -21.20 -42.90
C ILE A 531 6.52 -19.83 -42.39
N ASN A 532 6.14 -18.76 -43.10
CA ASN A 532 6.51 -17.41 -42.69
C ASN A 532 5.95 -17.03 -41.32
N ASN A 533 4.70 -17.43 -41.02
CA ASN A 533 4.10 -17.24 -39.71
C ASN A 533 4.82 -18.04 -38.62
N PHE A 534 5.17 -19.32 -38.88
CA PHE A 534 5.96 -20.12 -37.95
C PHE A 534 7.33 -19.51 -37.66
N ILE A 535 8.08 -19.08 -38.69
CA ILE A 535 9.38 -18.42 -38.52
C ILE A 535 9.23 -17.14 -37.69
N ARG A 536 8.17 -16.35 -37.92
CA ARG A 536 7.89 -15.15 -37.10
C ARG A 536 7.66 -15.51 -35.64
N GLU A 537 6.83 -16.51 -35.36
CA GLU A 537 6.57 -16.97 -33.99
C GLU A 537 7.85 -17.44 -33.29
N MET A 538 8.68 -18.24 -33.96
CA MET A 538 9.94 -18.72 -33.40
C MET A 538 10.92 -17.57 -33.15
N ARG A 539 11.01 -16.57 -34.04
CA ARG A 539 11.86 -15.39 -33.82
C ARG A 539 11.35 -14.47 -32.71
N LEU A 540 10.07 -14.48 -32.38
CA LEU A 540 9.52 -13.73 -31.23
C LEU A 540 9.91 -14.36 -29.89
N LYS A 541 10.20 -15.67 -29.88
CA LYS A 541 10.65 -16.43 -28.69
C LYS A 541 12.14 -16.24 -28.37
N ILE A 542 12.89 -15.52 -29.19
CA ILE A 542 14.30 -15.19 -28.92
C ILE A 542 14.36 -14.22 -27.73
N ASP A 543 15.11 -14.59 -26.70
CA ASP A 543 15.28 -13.86 -25.45
C ASP A 543 16.74 -13.43 -25.21
N THR A 544 17.71 -14.08 -25.85
CA THR A 544 19.14 -13.75 -25.72
C THR A 544 19.84 -13.63 -27.08
N TYR A 545 21.01 -12.99 -27.09
CA TYR A 545 21.82 -12.84 -28.31
C TYR A 545 22.37 -14.18 -28.84
N ASN A 546 22.52 -15.18 -27.97
CA ASN A 546 23.03 -16.52 -28.29
C ASN A 546 21.94 -17.48 -28.78
N ASP A 547 20.66 -17.11 -28.66
CA ASP A 547 19.57 -17.97 -29.09
C ASP A 547 19.64 -18.22 -30.61
N THR A 548 19.23 -19.41 -31.00
CA THR A 548 19.22 -19.83 -32.39
C THR A 548 18.12 -19.08 -33.16
N VAL A 549 18.53 -18.31 -34.16
CA VAL A 549 17.58 -17.66 -35.08
C VAL A 549 17.07 -18.68 -36.09
N VAL A 550 15.79 -19.00 -36.01
CA VAL A 550 15.10 -19.80 -37.04
C VAL A 550 14.94 -18.96 -38.31
N GLU A 551 15.23 -19.55 -39.47
CA GLU A 551 15.12 -18.89 -40.76
C GLU A 551 14.79 -19.87 -41.88
N TRP A 552 14.36 -19.32 -43.02
CA TRP A 552 14.23 -20.09 -44.25
C TRP A 552 15.60 -20.27 -44.90
N ILE A 553 15.96 -21.51 -45.23
CA ILE A 553 17.23 -21.84 -45.90
C ILE A 553 16.89 -22.37 -47.29
N PRO A 554 17.28 -21.67 -48.38
CA PRO A 554 17.10 -22.17 -49.74
C PRO A 554 17.82 -23.50 -49.94
N TYR A 555 17.18 -24.46 -50.62
CA TYR A 555 17.74 -25.81 -50.80
C TYR A 555 19.11 -25.83 -51.48
N ASN A 556 19.38 -24.86 -52.37
CA ASN A 556 20.69 -24.71 -53.03
C ASN A 556 21.83 -24.30 -52.09
N GLN A 557 21.58 -24.15 -50.78
CA GLN A 557 22.59 -23.92 -49.76
C GLN A 557 23.18 -25.21 -49.17
N PHE A 558 22.68 -26.38 -49.58
CA PHE A 558 23.14 -27.69 -49.11
C PHE A 558 23.92 -28.44 -50.20
N ASN A 559 25.12 -28.92 -49.86
CA ASN A 559 25.97 -29.77 -50.69
C ASN A 559 26.15 -31.17 -50.07
N ASP A 560 26.68 -32.12 -50.84
CA ASP A 560 27.03 -33.48 -50.39
C ASP A 560 25.90 -34.18 -49.61
N ILE A 561 24.67 -34.06 -50.13
CA ILE A 561 23.46 -34.63 -49.50
C ILE A 561 23.48 -36.15 -49.65
N LYS A 562 23.52 -36.87 -48.53
CA LYS A 562 23.58 -38.34 -48.45
C LYS A 562 22.45 -38.85 -47.57
N GLU A 563 21.70 -39.84 -48.06
CA GLU A 563 20.70 -40.54 -47.22
C GLU A 563 21.41 -41.37 -46.16
N ILE A 564 21.01 -41.23 -44.89
CA ILE A 564 21.65 -41.93 -43.77
C ILE A 564 20.68 -42.84 -43.00
N ALA A 565 19.36 -42.61 -43.07
CA ALA A 565 18.36 -43.49 -42.47
C ALA A 565 16.96 -43.27 -43.04
N LYS A 566 16.10 -44.30 -42.97
CA LYS A 566 14.69 -44.25 -43.36
C LYS A 566 13.82 -44.88 -42.28
N ILE A 567 12.85 -44.12 -41.76
CA ILE A 567 11.99 -44.52 -40.63
C ILE A 567 10.56 -44.68 -41.14
N ALA A 568 10.01 -45.89 -41.01
CA ALA A 568 8.78 -46.31 -41.68
C ALA A 568 7.54 -46.41 -40.77
N LYS A 569 7.46 -45.68 -39.65
CA LYS A 569 6.25 -45.67 -38.81
C LYS A 569 5.36 -44.46 -39.08
N ASN A 570 4.20 -44.75 -39.68
CA ASN A 570 3.01 -43.93 -39.94
C ASN A 570 3.14 -42.64 -40.77
N ASP A 571 4.34 -42.07 -40.93
CA ASP A 571 4.65 -41.04 -41.93
C ASP A 571 6.07 -41.36 -42.42
N SER A 572 6.27 -41.69 -43.71
CA SER A 572 7.62 -42.09 -44.17
C SER A 572 8.60 -40.92 -44.08
N VAL A 573 9.52 -40.99 -43.11
CA VAL A 573 10.55 -39.97 -42.88
C VAL A 573 11.89 -40.48 -43.39
N THR A 574 12.54 -39.69 -44.22
CA THR A 574 13.90 -39.96 -44.70
C THR A 574 14.87 -38.94 -44.11
N ILE A 575 15.97 -39.41 -43.54
CA ILE A 575 16.99 -38.60 -42.89
C ILE A 575 18.21 -38.53 -43.80
N TYR A 576 18.66 -37.31 -44.10
CA TYR A 576 19.86 -37.03 -44.88
C TYR A 576 20.91 -36.33 -44.02
N SER A 577 22.18 -36.54 -44.35
CA SER A 577 23.30 -35.71 -43.93
C SER A 577 23.65 -34.79 -45.09
N ALA A 578 23.91 -33.51 -44.83
CA ALA A 578 24.32 -32.54 -45.84
C ALA A 578 25.34 -31.55 -45.27
N ILE A 579 26.10 -30.88 -46.14
CA ILE A 579 26.97 -29.77 -45.78
C ILE A 579 26.20 -28.46 -46.02
N TRP A 580 25.92 -27.70 -44.96
CA TRP A 580 25.29 -26.38 -45.08
C TRP A 580 26.35 -25.31 -45.38
N MET A 581 26.35 -24.79 -46.60
CA MET A 581 27.40 -23.88 -47.09
C MET A 581 27.42 -22.53 -46.36
N SER A 582 26.25 -21.94 -46.15
CA SER A 582 26.14 -20.62 -45.52
C SER A 582 26.36 -20.63 -44.01
N GLY A 583 26.02 -21.73 -43.32
CA GLY A 583 26.06 -21.81 -41.87
C GLY A 583 25.00 -20.96 -41.17
N GLN A 584 24.93 -21.02 -39.84
CA GLN A 584 23.89 -20.35 -39.03
C GLN A 584 24.12 -18.81 -38.90
N LEU A 585 23.02 -18.04 -38.82
CA LEU A 585 23.07 -16.65 -38.37
C LEU A 585 23.53 -16.56 -36.91
N CYS A 586 24.52 -15.71 -36.66
CA CYS A 586 25.03 -15.41 -35.32
C CYS A 586 24.95 -13.90 -35.07
N TYR A 587 24.71 -13.50 -33.83
CA TYR A 587 24.74 -12.08 -33.49
C TYR A 587 26.18 -11.55 -33.59
N ASN A 588 26.37 -10.47 -34.34
CA ASN A 588 27.64 -9.76 -34.43
C ASN A 588 27.54 -8.49 -33.59
N GLU A 589 28.30 -8.46 -32.49
CA GLU A 589 28.33 -7.35 -31.53
C GLU A 589 28.82 -6.04 -32.15
N TYR A 590 29.78 -6.11 -33.08
CA TYR A 590 30.34 -4.91 -33.73
C TYR A 590 29.33 -4.22 -34.64
N GLU A 591 28.52 -5.00 -35.35
CA GLU A 591 27.53 -4.47 -36.29
C GLU A 591 26.11 -4.39 -35.69
N ASN A 592 25.94 -4.86 -34.44
CA ASN A 592 24.68 -4.95 -33.70
C ASN A 592 23.53 -5.53 -34.57
N LYS A 593 23.83 -6.63 -35.28
CA LYS A 593 22.91 -7.34 -36.18
C LYS A 593 23.33 -8.81 -36.33
N TYR A 594 22.39 -9.67 -36.71
CA TYR A 594 22.70 -11.06 -37.03
C TYR A 594 23.36 -11.16 -38.42
N THR A 595 24.49 -11.85 -38.49
CA THR A 595 25.25 -12.08 -39.73
C THR A 595 25.71 -13.53 -39.84
N ARG A 596 26.07 -13.96 -41.06
CA ARG A 596 26.64 -15.29 -41.29
C ARG A 596 28.10 -15.30 -40.80
N ASN A 597 28.38 -16.06 -39.76
CA ASN A 597 29.74 -16.19 -39.22
C ASN A 597 30.61 -17.05 -40.16
N GLN A 598 31.81 -16.57 -40.52
CA GLN A 598 32.72 -17.30 -41.40
C GLN A 598 33.23 -18.62 -40.80
N ILE A 599 33.29 -18.71 -39.47
CA ILE A 599 33.76 -19.91 -38.74
C ILE A 599 32.72 -21.04 -38.81
N ARG A 600 31.42 -20.71 -38.93
CA ARG A 600 30.31 -21.69 -38.93
C ARG A 600 29.88 -22.15 -40.34
N LYS A 601 30.69 -21.91 -41.37
CA LYS A 601 30.41 -22.33 -42.76
C LYS A 601 30.74 -23.80 -42.98
N ASN A 602 30.09 -24.42 -43.97
CA ASN A 602 30.35 -25.80 -44.40
C ASN A 602 30.25 -26.84 -43.26
N HIS A 603 29.28 -26.67 -42.36
CA HIS A 603 29.05 -27.63 -41.27
C HIS A 603 28.13 -28.76 -41.73
N VAL A 604 28.38 -29.95 -41.21
CA VAL A 604 27.51 -31.11 -41.43
C VAL A 604 26.21 -30.92 -40.64
N VAL A 605 25.08 -31.01 -41.32
CA VAL A 605 23.74 -30.90 -40.76
C VAL A 605 22.90 -32.12 -41.12
N THR A 606 21.92 -32.43 -40.27
CA THR A 606 20.95 -33.49 -40.50
C THR A 606 19.66 -32.88 -41.02
N LEU A 607 19.19 -33.36 -42.18
CA LEU A 607 17.93 -32.94 -42.80
C LEU A 607 16.89 -34.05 -42.62
N LYS A 608 15.75 -33.73 -42.00
CA LYS A 608 14.63 -34.65 -41.82
C LYS A 608 13.54 -34.32 -42.86
N CYS A 609 13.32 -35.21 -43.82
CA CYS A 609 12.36 -35.03 -44.91
C CYS A 609 11.10 -35.88 -44.68
N TYR A 610 9.91 -35.28 -44.81
CA TYR A 610 8.62 -35.95 -44.67
C TYR A 610 7.95 -36.05 -46.05
N ASN A 611 7.51 -37.25 -46.42
CA ASN A 611 6.91 -37.51 -47.75
C ASN A 611 5.47 -37.00 -47.93
N SER A 612 5.01 -36.00 -47.16
CA SER A 612 3.65 -35.47 -47.29
C SER A 612 3.58 -34.31 -48.30
N GLN A 613 2.63 -34.35 -49.24
CA GLN A 613 2.36 -33.28 -50.23
C GLN A 613 1.73 -32.00 -49.63
N GLY A 614 2.00 -31.67 -48.36
CA GLY A 614 1.50 -30.46 -47.72
C GLY A 614 2.08 -30.24 -46.32
N ILE A 615 2.16 -28.97 -45.92
CA ILE A 615 2.63 -28.56 -44.58
C ILE A 615 1.47 -28.74 -43.58
N THR A 616 1.59 -29.72 -42.69
CA THR A 616 0.61 -29.99 -41.64
C THR A 616 1.00 -29.32 -40.32
N ASN A 617 0.04 -29.04 -39.42
CA ASN A 617 0.34 -28.50 -38.09
C ASN A 617 1.19 -29.49 -37.26
N LYS A 618 1.05 -30.80 -37.51
CA LYS A 618 1.88 -31.85 -36.88
C LYS A 618 3.37 -31.70 -37.22
N PHE A 619 3.69 -31.32 -38.46
CA PHE A 619 5.07 -31.04 -38.89
C PHE A 619 5.68 -29.82 -38.15
N LEU A 620 4.87 -28.76 -37.93
CA LEU A 620 5.32 -27.56 -37.23
C LEU A 620 5.41 -27.74 -35.70
N ILE A 621 4.69 -28.71 -35.11
CA ILE A 621 4.75 -29.02 -33.67
C ILE A 621 6.01 -29.83 -33.29
N GLU A 622 6.60 -30.56 -34.24
CA GLU A 622 7.86 -31.30 -34.01
C GLU A 622 9.13 -30.40 -34.05
N VAL A 623 9.01 -29.14 -34.47
CA VAL A 623 10.09 -28.13 -34.57
C VAL A 623 9.96 -27.12 -33.44
#